data_AF-A0A7W3RDF8-F1
#
_entry.id   AF-A0A7W3RDF8-F1
#
_cell.length_a   1.000
_cell.length_b   1.000
_cell.length_c   1.000
_cell.angle_alpha   90.00
_cell.angle_beta   90.00
_cell.angle_gamma   90.00
#
_symmetry.space_group_name_H-M   'P 1'
#
loop_
_entity.id
_entity.type
_entity.pdbx_description
1 polymer ?
#
loop_
_entity_poly.entity_id
_entity_poly.type
_entity_poly.pdbx_seq_one_letter_code
_entity_poly.pdbx_strand_id
1 'polypeptide(L)'
;MDRNHSKKLIRNAIKTGNINVVKKLIGDDIETLNTVTVFGTWLHVAVKKENLQIVRYLVEKGIDVNAKGGTFDASALNLAAGSGNLEIVKYLIESGAELDVSLAKRNPLFGAIYGGHQEVVKYLVQKGIDVSIRYTGENIKNMNAYEYAREFGQTEIAEYLKQKLND
;
A
#
# COMPACT_ATOMS: atom_id res chain seq x y z
N MET A 1 10.10 6.26 -29.63
CA MET A 1 10.73 6.50 -28.31
C MET A 1 11.20 5.16 -27.77
N ASP A 2 12.38 5.07 -27.19
CA ASP A 2 12.80 3.83 -26.53
C ASP A 2 11.92 3.54 -25.30
N ARG A 3 11.78 2.27 -24.91
CA ARG A 3 10.91 1.86 -23.79
C ARG A 3 11.33 2.51 -22.46
N ASN A 4 12.60 2.81 -22.25
CA ASN A 4 13.08 3.40 -20.99
C ASN A 4 12.71 4.88 -20.88
N HIS A 5 12.73 5.60 -22.01
CA HIS A 5 12.28 6.98 -22.10
C HIS A 5 10.78 7.09 -21.77
N SER A 6 9.94 6.23 -22.36
CA SER A 6 8.49 6.19 -22.08
C SER A 6 8.19 5.92 -20.60
N LYS A 7 8.86 4.93 -20.00
CA LYS A 7 8.73 4.63 -18.56
C LYS A 7 9.10 5.83 -17.68
N LYS A 8 10.17 6.56 -18.03
CA LYS A 8 10.59 7.76 -17.30
C LYS A 8 9.55 8.87 -17.39
N LEU A 9 8.96 9.08 -18.57
CA LEU A 9 7.92 10.11 -18.78
C LEU A 9 6.66 9.80 -17.97
N ILE A 10 6.16 8.56 -18.01
CA ILE A 10 4.98 8.13 -17.22
C ILE A 10 5.26 8.30 -15.73
N ARG A 11 6.39 7.78 -15.24
CA ARG A 11 6.77 7.92 -13.84
C ARG A 11 6.84 9.39 -13.39
N ASN A 12 7.38 10.27 -14.23
CA ASN A 12 7.47 11.69 -13.93
C ASN A 12 6.09 12.35 -13.90
N ALA A 13 5.21 12.02 -14.86
CA ALA A 13 3.83 12.52 -14.88
C ALA A 13 3.05 12.11 -13.63
N ILE A 14 3.21 10.86 -13.16
CA ILE A 14 2.61 10.40 -11.90
C ILE A 14 3.19 11.18 -10.72
N LYS A 15 4.52 11.34 -10.66
CA LYS A 15 5.19 12.06 -9.57
C LYS A 15 4.79 13.53 -9.46
N THR A 16 4.48 14.19 -10.57
CA THR A 16 4.04 15.59 -10.60
C THR A 16 2.52 15.74 -10.53
N GLY A 17 1.77 14.64 -10.48
CA GLY A 17 0.31 14.67 -10.44
C GLY A 17 -0.36 15.06 -11.75
N ASN A 18 0.36 15.05 -12.89
CA ASN A 18 -0.19 15.45 -14.17
C ASN A 18 -1.05 14.32 -14.79
N ILE A 19 -2.30 14.22 -14.34
CA ILE A 19 -3.25 13.19 -14.79
C ILE A 19 -3.48 13.20 -16.30
N ASN A 20 -3.46 14.37 -16.96
CA ASN A 20 -3.67 14.44 -18.41
C ASN A 20 -2.52 13.78 -19.19
N VAL A 21 -1.28 13.98 -18.73
CA VAL A 21 -0.11 13.30 -19.31
C VAL A 21 -0.11 11.82 -18.97
N VAL A 22 -0.50 11.43 -17.75
CA VAL A 22 -0.67 10.01 -17.38
C VAL A 22 -1.68 9.32 -18.31
N LYS A 23 -2.87 9.91 -18.49
CA LYS A 23 -3.92 9.41 -19.37
C LYS A 23 -3.44 9.27 -20.81
N LYS A 24 -2.73 10.27 -21.33
CA LYS A 24 -2.20 10.26 -22.69
C LYS A 24 -1.12 9.19 -22.90
N LEU A 25 -0.21 9.04 -21.94
CA LEU A 25 0.94 8.13 -22.09
C LEU A 25 0.57 6.67 -21.84
N ILE A 26 -0.39 6.39 -20.95
CA ILE A 26 -0.90 5.03 -20.72
C ILE A 26 -1.91 4.64 -21.80
N GLY A 27 -2.86 5.54 -22.11
CA GLY A 27 -3.90 5.27 -23.10
C GLY A 27 -4.71 4.01 -22.77
N ASP A 28 -4.79 3.10 -23.75
CA ASP A 28 -5.40 1.77 -23.63
C ASP A 28 -4.34 0.66 -23.74
N ASP A 29 -3.05 1.00 -23.67
CA ASP A 29 -1.97 0.02 -23.80
C ASP A 29 -1.72 -0.73 -22.48
N ILE A 30 -2.16 -1.99 -22.44
CA ILE A 30 -2.06 -2.86 -21.28
C ILE A 30 -0.61 -3.23 -20.92
N GLU A 31 0.31 -3.30 -21.89
CA GLU A 31 1.73 -3.56 -21.63
C GLU A 31 2.36 -2.37 -20.91
N THR A 32 2.05 -1.15 -21.39
CA THR A 32 2.46 0.08 -20.71
C THR A 32 1.84 0.19 -19.32
N LEU A 33 0.55 -0.12 -19.14
CA LEU A 33 -0.13 -0.06 -17.85
C LEU A 33 0.51 -1.00 -16.80
N ASN A 34 0.78 -2.24 -17.18
CA ASN A 34 1.29 -3.27 -16.26
C ASN A 34 2.82 -3.30 -16.16
N THR A 35 3.50 -2.24 -16.61
CA THR A 35 4.95 -2.15 -16.48
C THR A 35 5.38 -2.10 -15.02
N VAL A 36 6.24 -3.04 -14.63
CA VAL A 36 6.94 -3.05 -13.34
C VAL A 36 8.29 -2.34 -13.50
N THR A 37 8.60 -1.44 -12.56
CA THR A 37 9.89 -0.74 -12.50
C THR A 37 10.60 -1.05 -11.18
N VAL A 38 11.86 -0.62 -11.04
CA VAL A 38 12.57 -0.66 -9.75
C VAL A 38 11.86 0.13 -8.63
N PHE A 39 10.89 1.00 -8.97
CA PHE A 39 10.07 1.75 -8.01
C PHE A 39 8.73 1.06 -7.69
N GLY A 40 8.44 -0.10 -8.30
CA GLY A 40 7.14 -0.76 -8.32
C GLY A 40 6.35 -0.50 -9.62
N THR A 41 5.08 -0.89 -9.63
CA THR A 41 4.13 -0.54 -10.70
C THR A 41 3.75 0.95 -10.66
N TRP A 42 3.01 1.43 -11.65
CA TRP A 42 2.46 2.79 -11.62
C TRP A 42 1.56 3.04 -10.41
N LEU A 43 0.84 2.02 -9.95
CA LEU A 43 0.00 2.11 -8.75
C LEU A 43 0.84 2.40 -7.50
N HIS A 44 1.99 1.73 -7.32
CA HIS A 44 2.91 2.00 -6.21
C HIS A 44 3.42 3.45 -6.22
N VAL A 45 3.76 3.96 -7.41
CA VAL A 45 4.25 5.34 -7.55
C VAL A 45 3.14 6.34 -7.24
N ALA A 46 1.91 6.09 -7.70
CA ALA A 46 0.76 6.96 -7.44
C ALA A 46 0.37 6.99 -5.96
N VAL A 47 0.36 5.82 -5.30
CA VAL A 47 0.09 5.70 -3.85
C VAL A 47 1.16 6.41 -3.02
N LYS A 48 2.46 6.24 -3.33
CA LYS A 48 3.57 6.97 -2.68
C LYS A 48 3.51 8.48 -2.89
N LYS A 49 2.70 8.94 -3.84
CA LYS A 49 2.45 10.36 -4.11
C LYS A 49 1.11 10.83 -3.59
N GLU A 50 0.37 9.95 -2.90
CA GLU A 50 -0.92 10.21 -2.28
C GLU A 50 -1.94 10.82 -3.25
N ASN A 51 -1.78 10.53 -4.54
CA ASN A 51 -2.64 11.08 -5.58
C ASN A 51 -3.77 10.11 -5.90
N LEU A 52 -4.88 10.24 -5.16
CA LEU A 52 -6.05 9.38 -5.32
C LEU A 52 -6.63 9.45 -6.74
N GLN A 53 -6.59 10.60 -7.42
CA GLN A 53 -7.12 10.72 -8.78
C GLN A 53 -6.37 9.81 -9.76
N ILE A 54 -5.04 9.75 -9.65
CA ILE A 54 -4.22 8.87 -10.47
C ILE A 54 -4.41 7.41 -10.04
N VAL A 55 -4.50 7.13 -8.74
CA VAL A 55 -4.81 5.78 -8.22
C VAL A 55 -6.11 5.27 -8.83
N ARG A 56 -7.19 6.05 -8.77
CA ARG A 56 -8.50 5.70 -9.35
C ARG A 56 -8.39 5.38 -10.82
N TYR A 57 -7.78 6.28 -11.59
CA TYR A 57 -7.61 6.09 -13.03
C TYR A 57 -6.84 4.80 -13.39
N LEU A 58 -5.75 4.51 -12.68
CA LEU A 58 -4.96 3.31 -12.95
C LEU A 58 -5.74 2.02 -12.66
N VAL A 59 -6.48 2.00 -11.55
CA VAL A 59 -7.33 0.86 -11.16
C VAL A 59 -8.50 0.69 -12.14
N GLU A 60 -9.16 1.78 -12.56
CA GLU A 60 -10.21 1.76 -13.58
C GLU A 60 -9.71 1.28 -14.95
N LYS A 61 -8.42 1.48 -15.25
CA LYS A 61 -7.76 0.93 -16.45
C LYS A 61 -7.39 -0.55 -16.33
N GLY A 62 -7.60 -1.17 -15.16
CA GLY A 62 -7.33 -2.59 -14.94
C GLY A 62 -5.89 -2.90 -14.61
N ILE A 63 -5.15 -1.97 -13.99
CA ILE A 63 -3.86 -2.31 -13.40
C ILE A 63 -4.08 -3.36 -12.29
N ASP A 64 -3.19 -4.33 -12.19
CA ASP A 64 -3.24 -5.30 -11.08
C ASP A 64 -3.03 -4.58 -9.72
N VAL A 65 -4.10 -4.56 -8.91
CA VAL A 65 -4.13 -3.93 -7.58
C VAL A 65 -3.25 -4.66 -6.58
N ASN A 66 -3.09 -5.97 -6.76
CA ASN A 66 -2.34 -6.86 -5.87
C ASN A 66 -0.91 -7.11 -6.35
N ALA A 67 -0.49 -6.46 -7.44
CA ALA A 67 0.87 -6.52 -7.91
C ALA A 67 1.82 -6.15 -6.77
N LYS A 68 2.79 -7.02 -6.51
CA LYS A 68 3.85 -6.75 -5.54
C LYS A 68 5.04 -6.10 -6.24
N GLY A 69 5.66 -5.12 -5.59
CA GLY A 69 6.84 -4.51 -6.18
C GLY A 69 7.45 -3.37 -5.39
N GLY A 70 8.54 -2.83 -5.95
CA GLY A 70 9.33 -1.81 -5.27
C GLY A 70 10.08 -2.39 -4.08
N THR A 71 10.11 -1.68 -2.97
CA THR A 71 10.91 -2.05 -1.79
C THR A 71 10.18 -3.13 -0.98
N PHE A 72 10.89 -4.21 -0.65
CA PHE A 72 10.37 -5.34 0.16
C PHE A 72 9.13 -6.04 -0.40
N ASP A 73 8.93 -5.98 -1.72
CA ASP A 73 7.78 -6.63 -2.38
C ASP A 73 6.43 -6.19 -1.77
N ALA A 74 6.35 -4.92 -1.36
CA ALA A 74 5.16 -4.35 -0.75
C ALA A 74 4.04 -4.23 -1.79
N SER A 75 2.79 -4.47 -1.38
CA SER A 75 1.61 -4.14 -2.17
C SER A 75 1.33 -2.62 -2.15
N ALA A 76 0.48 -2.15 -3.06
CA ALA A 76 -0.02 -0.77 -3.02
C ALA A 76 -0.74 -0.48 -1.70
N LEU A 77 -1.45 -1.46 -1.15
CA LEU A 77 -2.14 -1.34 0.14
C LEU A 77 -1.17 -1.18 1.31
N ASN A 78 -0.05 -1.91 1.33
CA ASN A 78 1.00 -1.73 2.34
C ASN A 78 1.52 -0.29 2.38
N LEU A 79 1.74 0.30 1.20
CA LEU A 79 2.25 1.67 1.09
C LEU A 79 1.22 2.70 1.58
N ALA A 80 -0.05 2.55 1.19
CA ALA A 80 -1.12 3.44 1.60
C ALA A 80 -1.37 3.36 3.12
N ALA A 81 -1.31 2.16 3.68
CA ALA A 81 -1.49 1.95 5.11
C ALA A 81 -0.34 2.57 5.92
N GLY A 82 0.91 2.41 5.44
CA GLY A 82 2.09 3.01 6.05
C GLY A 82 2.19 4.53 5.93
N SER A 83 1.49 5.16 4.98
CA SER A 83 1.38 6.63 4.89
C SER A 83 0.17 7.19 5.62
N GLY A 84 -0.74 6.33 6.10
CA GLY A 84 -1.94 6.77 6.82
C GLY A 84 -3.05 7.32 5.94
N ASN A 85 -2.94 7.20 4.62
CA ASN A 85 -3.94 7.72 3.69
C ASN A 85 -5.17 6.79 3.64
N LEU A 86 -6.09 6.99 4.58
CA LEU A 86 -7.29 6.18 4.74
C LEU A 86 -8.18 6.17 3.49
N GLU A 87 -8.22 7.25 2.72
CA GLU A 87 -9.05 7.32 1.51
C GLU A 87 -8.52 6.38 0.41
N ILE A 88 -7.20 6.36 0.20
CA ILE A 88 -6.56 5.41 -0.71
C ILE A 88 -6.70 3.97 -0.18
N VAL A 89 -6.53 3.75 1.14
CA VAL A 89 -6.73 2.41 1.75
C VAL A 89 -8.14 1.88 1.47
N LYS A 90 -9.17 2.69 1.73
CA LYS A 90 -10.57 2.34 1.44
C LYS A 90 -10.76 1.98 -0.02
N TYR A 91 -10.30 2.86 -0.92
CA TYR A 91 -10.46 2.66 -2.35
C TYR A 91 -9.77 1.38 -2.85
N LEU A 92 -8.53 1.11 -2.40
CA LEU A 92 -7.81 -0.10 -2.80
C LEU A 92 -8.54 -1.37 -2.34
N ILE A 93 -9.02 -1.41 -1.08
CA ILE A 93 -9.77 -2.57 -0.56
C ILE A 93 -11.11 -2.75 -1.31
N GLU A 94 -11.83 -1.66 -1.56
CA GLU A 94 -13.06 -1.67 -2.38
C GLU A 94 -12.80 -2.14 -3.83
N SER A 95 -11.57 -1.96 -4.31
CA SER A 95 -11.11 -2.39 -5.63
C SER A 95 -10.49 -3.80 -5.65
N GLY A 96 -10.63 -4.56 -4.56
CA GLY A 96 -10.16 -5.94 -4.48
C GLY A 96 -8.71 -6.12 -4.01
N ALA A 97 -8.13 -5.12 -3.35
CA ALA A 97 -6.83 -5.29 -2.70
C ALA A 97 -6.91 -6.36 -1.60
N GLU A 98 -5.98 -7.31 -1.65
CA GLU A 98 -5.84 -8.35 -0.65
C GLU A 98 -5.23 -7.79 0.64
N LEU A 99 -5.66 -8.30 1.79
CA LEU A 99 -5.06 -8.02 3.10
C LEU A 99 -3.80 -8.86 3.29
N ASP A 100 -2.87 -8.70 2.35
CA ASP A 100 -1.78 -9.63 2.11
C ASP A 100 -0.59 -9.44 3.05
N VAL A 101 0.42 -10.30 2.87
CA VAL A 101 1.68 -10.24 3.59
C VAL A 101 2.81 -10.09 2.55
N SER A 102 3.61 -9.03 2.69
CA SER A 102 4.83 -8.83 1.88
C SER A 102 6.02 -9.60 2.45
N LEU A 103 7.19 -9.44 1.82
CA LEU A 103 8.45 -9.93 2.39
C LEU A 103 8.66 -9.39 3.82
N ALA A 104 9.43 -10.14 4.62
CA ALA A 104 9.61 -9.93 6.06
C ALA A 104 8.32 -10.04 6.91
N LYS A 105 7.29 -10.72 6.40
CA LYS A 105 6.00 -10.90 7.09
C LYS A 105 5.29 -9.58 7.43
N ARG A 106 5.46 -8.56 6.59
CA ARG A 106 4.83 -7.25 6.78
C ARG A 106 3.52 -7.17 6.03
N ASN A 107 2.40 -7.14 6.76
CA ASN A 107 1.08 -6.83 6.20
C ASN A 107 0.78 -5.32 6.30
N PRO A 108 -0.32 -4.82 5.70
CA PRO A 108 -0.69 -3.42 5.79
C PRO A 108 -0.85 -2.90 7.23
N LEU A 109 -1.30 -3.76 8.16
CA LEU A 109 -1.53 -3.40 9.56
C LEU A 109 -0.23 -2.97 10.26
N PHE A 110 0.88 -3.69 10.06
CA PHE A 110 2.18 -3.28 10.62
C PHE A 110 2.68 -1.95 10.05
N GLY A 111 2.35 -1.63 8.79
CA GLY A 111 2.61 -0.32 8.21
C GLY A 111 1.84 0.79 8.92
N ALA A 112 0.53 0.60 9.10
CA ALA A 112 -0.32 1.56 9.79
C ALA A 112 0.09 1.78 11.26
N ILE A 113 0.47 0.71 11.98
CA ILE A 113 1.00 0.81 13.34
C ILE A 113 2.32 1.56 13.34
N TYR A 114 3.28 1.25 12.45
CA TYR A 114 4.56 1.97 12.42
C TYR A 114 4.39 3.49 12.27
N GLY A 115 3.41 3.93 11.48
CA GLY A 115 3.08 5.35 11.31
C GLY A 115 2.12 5.94 12.36
N GLY A 116 1.61 5.14 13.31
CA GLY A 116 0.65 5.58 14.32
C GLY A 116 -0.75 5.91 13.77
N HIS A 117 -1.12 5.34 12.61
CA HIS A 117 -2.33 5.67 11.88
C HIS A 117 -3.55 4.90 12.40
N GLN A 118 -4.07 5.31 13.56
CA GLN A 118 -5.13 4.62 14.29
C GLN A 118 -6.41 4.36 13.46
N GLU A 119 -6.84 5.31 12.64
CA GLU A 119 -8.05 5.14 11.82
C GLU A 119 -7.84 4.11 10.69
N VAL A 120 -6.63 4.02 10.14
CA VAL A 120 -6.27 2.96 9.19
C VAL A 120 -6.21 1.61 9.89
N VAL A 121 -5.63 1.54 11.09
CA VAL A 121 -5.61 0.30 11.90
C VAL A 121 -7.04 -0.21 12.14
N LYS A 122 -7.93 0.64 12.65
CA LYS A 122 -9.34 0.27 12.90
C LYS A 122 -10.01 -0.22 11.63
N TYR A 123 -9.82 0.47 10.52
CA TYR A 123 -10.42 0.09 9.24
C TYR A 123 -9.90 -1.26 8.72
N LEU A 124 -8.59 -1.50 8.76
CA LEU A 124 -8.01 -2.78 8.34
C LEU A 124 -8.54 -3.96 9.18
N VAL A 125 -8.63 -3.78 10.50
CA VAL A 125 -9.21 -4.78 11.41
C VAL A 125 -10.68 -5.02 11.13
N GLN A 126 -11.47 -3.97 10.87
CA GLN A 126 -12.86 -4.11 10.44
C GLN A 126 -13.01 -4.87 9.11
N LYS A 127 -12.00 -4.84 8.24
CA LYS A 127 -11.96 -5.61 6.99
C LYS A 127 -11.44 -7.03 7.15
N GLY A 128 -11.14 -7.46 8.38
CA GLY A 128 -10.78 -8.84 8.68
C GLY A 128 -9.30 -9.15 8.46
N ILE A 129 -8.40 -8.16 8.55
CA ILE A 129 -6.97 -8.44 8.52
C ILE A 129 -6.58 -9.32 9.71
N ASP A 130 -5.75 -10.33 9.48
CA ASP A 130 -5.26 -11.21 10.55
C ASP A 130 -4.32 -10.45 11.49
N VAL A 131 -4.80 -10.16 12.70
CA VAL A 131 -4.06 -9.46 13.78
C VAL A 131 -3.07 -10.37 14.52
N SER A 132 -3.18 -11.70 14.33
CA SER A 132 -2.34 -12.70 15.00
C SER A 132 -0.99 -12.90 14.32
N ILE A 133 -0.85 -12.44 13.06
CA ILE A 133 0.40 -12.51 12.30
C ILE A 133 1.53 -11.92 13.12
N ARG A 134 2.65 -12.63 13.16
CA ARG A 134 3.86 -12.17 13.83
C ARG A 134 4.88 -11.68 12.82
N TYR A 135 5.20 -10.40 12.89
CA TYR A 135 6.19 -9.73 12.05
C TYR A 135 7.61 -10.09 12.50
N THR A 136 8.48 -10.34 11.53
CA THR A 136 9.89 -10.67 11.74
C THR A 136 10.75 -9.79 10.84
N GLY A 137 11.43 -8.79 11.42
CA GLY A 137 12.39 -7.94 10.73
C GLY A 137 13.80 -8.12 11.26
N GLU A 138 14.83 -7.70 10.51
CA GLU A 138 16.25 -7.92 10.83
C GLU A 138 16.68 -7.45 12.24
N ASN A 139 15.90 -6.59 12.90
CA ASN A 139 16.13 -6.16 14.29
C ASN A 139 14.84 -6.09 15.14
N ILE A 140 13.74 -6.69 14.67
CA ILE A 140 12.45 -6.63 15.36
C ILE A 140 12.10 -8.03 15.83
N LYS A 141 11.94 -8.17 17.15
CA LYS A 141 11.51 -9.42 17.78
C LYS A 141 10.21 -9.88 17.11
N ASN A 142 10.08 -11.20 16.97
CA ASN A 142 8.86 -11.85 16.51
C ASN A 142 7.65 -11.32 17.30
N MET A 143 6.90 -10.35 16.76
CA MET A 143 5.86 -9.60 17.47
C MET A 143 4.54 -9.62 16.69
N ASN A 144 3.42 -9.86 17.36
CA ASN A 144 2.11 -9.61 16.78
C ASN A 144 1.78 -8.10 16.77
N ALA A 145 0.65 -7.74 16.16
CA ALA A 145 0.24 -6.35 16.01
C ALA A 145 0.09 -5.60 17.36
N TYR A 146 -0.42 -6.27 18.40
CA TYR A 146 -0.54 -5.69 19.75
C TYR A 146 0.82 -5.39 20.37
N GLU A 147 1.72 -6.37 20.37
CA GLU A 147 3.09 -6.24 20.92
C GLU A 147 3.86 -5.14 20.17
N TYR A 148 3.70 -5.09 18.84
CA TYR A 148 4.33 -4.10 18.00
C TYR A 148 3.84 -2.68 18.33
N ALA A 149 2.53 -2.46 18.48
CA ALA A 149 1.99 -1.15 18.86
C ALA A 149 2.50 -0.68 20.23
N ARG A 150 2.68 -1.61 21.18
CA ARG A 150 3.25 -1.30 22.50
C ARG A 150 4.71 -0.89 22.44
N GLU A 151 5.52 -1.52 21.59
CA GLU A 151 6.93 -1.16 21.41
C GLU A 151 7.11 0.31 21.00
N PHE A 152 6.17 0.85 20.23
CA PHE A 152 6.15 2.27 19.83
C PHE A 152 5.37 3.19 20.80
N GLY A 153 4.90 2.68 21.94
CA GLY A 153 4.14 3.46 22.93
C GLY A 153 2.73 3.86 22.47
N GLN A 154 2.16 3.20 21.47
CA GLN A 154 0.85 3.53 20.90
C GLN A 154 -0.28 2.87 21.69
N THR A 155 -0.53 3.38 22.90
CA THR A 155 -1.45 2.76 23.87
C THR A 155 -2.86 2.52 23.34
N GLU A 156 -3.44 3.49 22.62
CA GLU A 156 -4.81 3.34 22.09
C GLU A 156 -4.91 2.25 21.03
N ILE A 157 -3.93 2.19 20.11
CA ILE A 157 -3.86 1.16 19.07
C ILE A 157 -3.63 -0.21 19.72
N ALA A 158 -2.73 -0.28 20.70
CA ALA A 158 -2.44 -1.51 21.43
C ALA A 158 -3.69 -2.06 22.13
N GLU A 159 -4.39 -1.25 22.93
CA GLU A 159 -5.58 -1.73 23.65
C GLU A 159 -6.70 -2.15 22.69
N TYR A 160 -6.87 -1.44 21.57
CA TYR A 160 -7.80 -1.86 20.52
C TYR A 160 -7.43 -3.24 19.94
N LEU A 161 -6.16 -3.45 19.59
CA LEU A 161 -5.69 -4.72 19.02
C LEU A 161 -5.71 -5.86 20.04
N LYS A 162 -5.48 -5.57 21.31
CA LYS A 162 -5.57 -6.56 22.40
C LYS A 162 -6.98 -7.12 22.53
N GLN A 163 -8.00 -6.28 22.42
CA GLN A 163 -9.39 -6.73 22.42
C GLN A 163 -9.64 -7.68 21.25
N LYS A 164 -9.17 -7.30 20.05
CA LYS A 164 -9.39 -8.03 18.80
C LYS A 164 -8.62 -9.36 18.68
N LEU A 165 -7.59 -9.57 19.50
CA LEU A 165 -6.86 -10.85 19.58
C LEU A 165 -7.57 -11.89 20.44
N ASN A 166 -8.48 -11.46 21.31
CA ASN A 166 -9.20 -12.35 22.24
C ASN A 166 -10.64 -12.65 21.77
N ASP A 167 -11.07 -12.04 20.66
CA ASP A 167 -12.37 -12.26 20.00
C ASP A 167 -12.29 -13.46 19.04
#